data_AF-A0ABD5G693-F1
#
_entry.id   AF-A0ABD5G693-F1
#
_cell.length_a   1.000
_cell.length_b   1.000
_cell.length_c   1.000
_cell.angle_alpha   90.00
_cell.angle_beta   90.00
_cell.angle_gamma   90.00
#
_symmetry.space_group_name_H-M   'P 1'
#
loop_
_entity.id
_entity.type
_entity.pdbx_description
1 polymer ?
#
loop_
_entity_poly.entity_id
_entity_poly.type
_entity_poly.pdbx_seq_one_letter_code
_entity_poly.pdbx_strand_id
1 'polypeptide(L)'
;MKPRNPIALLALLWTSSPAFALDAQVVGALEKALTCRQAPLDARDDAVKALFKANGIVAVDHDEDGLIDLEYHLPQPVEVLGVPISTLWYRGDSGAVFYAQATGDLAAFVGRTGVQPVPKDELATSGWGRGQYRKEVGQASDDTPFPDAFFVGTDSASPPGTFYFGCQVFDG
;
A
#
# COMPACT_ATOMS: atom_id res chain seq x y z
N MET A 1 -15.45 -44.69 55.34
CA MET A 1 -16.28 -43.79 54.51
C MET A 1 -16.13 -42.36 55.02
N LYS A 2 -15.49 -41.48 54.24
CA LYS A 2 -15.51 -40.00 54.36
C LYS A 2 -15.07 -39.42 52.99
N PRO A 3 -15.66 -38.32 52.49
CA PRO A 3 -15.83 -38.11 51.06
C PRO A 3 -14.75 -37.25 50.39
N ARG A 4 -14.76 -37.42 49.06
CA ARG A 4 -14.14 -36.73 47.93
C ARG A 4 -13.88 -35.21 48.09
N ASN A 5 -12.77 -34.77 47.52
CA ASN A 5 -12.75 -33.59 46.63
C ASN A 5 -11.48 -33.60 45.74
N PRO A 6 -11.59 -33.74 44.41
CA PRO A 6 -10.58 -33.22 43.51
C PRO A 6 -11.03 -31.84 42.99
N ILE A 7 -10.22 -30.83 43.27
CA ILE A 7 -10.30 -29.50 42.68
C ILE A 7 -10.07 -29.65 41.18
N ALA A 8 -11.09 -29.38 40.37
CA ALA A 8 -10.96 -29.27 38.93
C ALA A 8 -10.30 -27.92 38.61
N LEU A 9 -9.04 -27.94 38.18
CA LEU A 9 -8.42 -26.80 37.51
C LEU A 9 -9.07 -26.67 36.12
N LEU A 10 -9.95 -25.68 35.95
CA LEU A 10 -10.35 -25.21 34.63
C LEU A 10 -9.21 -24.32 34.10
N ALA A 11 -8.37 -24.88 33.22
CA ALA A 11 -7.46 -24.07 32.42
C ALA A 11 -8.27 -23.33 31.35
N LEU A 12 -8.34 -22.00 31.45
CA LEU A 12 -8.83 -21.15 30.36
C LEU A 12 -7.85 -21.25 29.20
N LEU A 13 -8.20 -22.05 28.19
CA LEU A 13 -7.57 -21.99 26.88
C LEU A 13 -8.03 -20.69 26.22
N TRP A 14 -7.19 -19.65 26.29
CA TRP A 14 -7.26 -18.55 25.35
C TRP A 14 -6.90 -19.13 23.97
N THR A 15 -7.91 -19.47 23.18
CA THR A 15 -7.72 -19.71 21.75
C THR A 15 -7.37 -18.36 21.14
N SER A 16 -6.07 -18.09 20.99
CA SER A 16 -5.59 -17.06 20.07
C SER A 16 -6.21 -17.39 18.72
N SER A 17 -7.18 -16.60 18.27
CA SER A 17 -7.63 -16.68 16.88
C SER A 17 -6.38 -16.65 16.01
N PRO A 18 -6.21 -17.56 15.04
CA PRO A 18 -5.08 -17.46 14.14
C PRO A 18 -5.16 -16.09 13.49
N ALA A 19 -4.13 -15.25 13.71
CA ALA A 19 -3.98 -14.04 12.94
C ALA A 19 -3.99 -14.49 11.48
N PHE A 20 -5.02 -14.09 10.73
CA PHE A 20 -5.13 -14.44 9.32
C PHE A 20 -3.92 -13.83 8.61
N ALA A 21 -2.91 -14.66 8.34
CA ALA A 21 -1.84 -14.33 7.41
C ALA A 21 -2.51 -13.98 6.08
N LEU A 22 -2.24 -12.79 5.54
CA LEU A 22 -2.72 -12.44 4.21
C LEU A 22 -2.20 -13.49 3.23
N ASP A 23 -3.05 -13.85 2.27
CA ASP A 23 -2.64 -14.71 1.18
C ASP A 23 -1.44 -14.10 0.43
N ALA A 24 -0.44 -14.95 0.16
CA ALA A 24 0.82 -14.51 -0.45
C ALA A 24 0.63 -13.96 -1.87
N GLN A 25 -0.40 -14.40 -2.60
CA GLN A 25 -0.75 -13.86 -3.90
C GLN A 25 -1.32 -12.45 -3.79
N VAL A 26 -2.15 -12.18 -2.77
CA VAL A 26 -2.66 -10.83 -2.50
C VAL A 26 -1.51 -9.90 -2.13
N VAL A 27 -0.63 -10.32 -1.22
CA VAL A 27 0.58 -9.56 -0.87
C VAL A 27 1.44 -9.28 -2.10
N GLY A 28 1.69 -10.30 -2.94
CA GLY A 28 2.44 -10.14 -4.17
C GLY A 28 1.80 -9.20 -5.19
N ALA A 29 0.47 -9.17 -5.27
CA ALA A 29 -0.26 -8.23 -6.13
C ALA A 29 -0.13 -6.79 -5.62
N LEU A 30 -0.27 -6.56 -4.30
CA LEU A 30 -0.08 -5.25 -3.68
C LEU A 30 1.36 -4.75 -3.89
N GLU A 31 2.38 -5.61 -3.70
CA GLU A 31 3.77 -5.25 -3.95
C GLU A 31 4.01 -4.88 -5.43
N LYS A 32 3.49 -5.68 -6.36
CA LYS A 32 3.62 -5.40 -7.80
C LYS A 32 2.95 -4.08 -8.17
N ALA A 33 1.76 -3.80 -7.64
CA ALA A 33 1.06 -2.55 -7.87
C ALA A 33 1.84 -1.36 -7.29
N LEU A 34 2.36 -1.46 -6.07
CA LEU A 34 3.22 -0.43 -5.46
C LEU A 34 4.50 -0.17 -6.25
N THR A 35 4.94 -1.12 -7.09
CA THR A 35 6.19 -1.04 -7.86
C THR A 35 5.99 -0.89 -9.37
N CYS A 36 4.79 -0.48 -9.81
CA CYS A 36 4.42 -0.31 -11.23
C CYS A 36 4.61 -1.56 -12.10
N ARG A 37 4.53 -2.75 -11.50
CA ARG A 37 4.62 -4.03 -12.23
C ARG A 37 3.25 -4.61 -12.57
N GLN A 38 2.17 -4.01 -12.06
CA GLN A 38 0.78 -4.42 -12.29
C GLN A 38 -0.15 -3.25 -11.94
N ALA A 39 -1.34 -3.20 -12.55
CA ALA A 39 -2.40 -2.31 -12.10
C ALA A 39 -2.84 -2.62 -10.64
N PRO A 40 -3.24 -1.59 -9.86
CA PRO A 40 -3.84 -1.78 -8.55
C PRO A 40 -5.11 -2.63 -8.60
N LEU A 41 -5.38 -3.35 -7.52
CA LEU A 41 -6.66 -4.05 -7.36
C LEU A 41 -7.72 -3.00 -6.99
N ASP A 42 -8.69 -2.77 -7.88
CA ASP A 42 -9.80 -1.82 -7.66
C ASP A 42 -10.86 -2.46 -6.76
N ALA A 43 -10.96 -2.00 -5.52
CA ALA A 43 -11.90 -2.53 -4.53
C ALA A 43 -13.35 -2.10 -4.76
N ARG A 44 -13.69 -1.44 -5.88
CA ARG A 44 -15.07 -1.23 -6.34
C ARG A 44 -15.61 -2.46 -7.07
N ASP A 45 -14.72 -3.25 -7.67
CA ASP A 45 -15.04 -4.52 -8.33
C ASP A 45 -15.46 -5.60 -7.31
N ASP A 46 -16.54 -6.32 -7.59
CA ASP A 46 -17.12 -7.31 -6.68
C ASP A 46 -16.20 -8.50 -6.40
N ALA A 47 -15.40 -8.93 -7.39
CA ALA A 47 -14.45 -10.02 -7.20
C ALA A 47 -13.28 -9.58 -6.30
N VAL A 48 -12.81 -8.34 -6.46
CA VAL A 48 -11.79 -7.75 -5.58
C VAL A 48 -12.34 -7.57 -4.16
N LYS A 49 -13.57 -7.08 -3.98
CA LYS A 49 -14.24 -6.99 -2.67
C LYS A 49 -14.30 -8.34 -1.97
N ALA A 50 -14.70 -9.38 -2.69
CA ALA A 50 -14.75 -10.75 -2.15
C ALA A 50 -13.35 -11.26 -1.75
N LEU A 51 -12.33 -11.01 -2.58
CA LEU A 51 -10.94 -11.35 -2.31
C LEU A 51 -10.42 -10.65 -1.05
N PHE A 52 -10.66 -9.34 -0.91
CA PHE A 52 -10.23 -8.54 0.23
C PHE A 52 -10.91 -9.00 1.52
N LYS A 53 -12.22 -9.25 1.47
CA LYS A 53 -12.97 -9.80 2.61
C LYS A 53 -12.42 -11.15 3.06
N ALA A 54 -12.08 -12.04 2.13
CA ALA A 54 -11.49 -13.35 2.45
C ALA A 54 -10.11 -13.23 3.10
N ASN A 55 -9.41 -12.12 2.88
CA ASN A 55 -8.08 -11.84 3.41
C ASN A 55 -8.09 -10.86 4.60
N GLY A 56 -9.26 -10.46 5.10
CA GLY A 56 -9.39 -9.51 6.20
C GLY A 56 -8.95 -8.09 5.87
N ILE A 57 -8.79 -7.74 4.59
CA ILE A 57 -8.50 -6.37 4.15
C ILE A 57 -9.81 -5.58 4.18
N VAL A 58 -9.78 -4.42 4.83
CA VAL A 58 -10.89 -3.47 4.82
C VAL A 58 -10.60 -2.43 3.74
N ALA A 59 -11.48 -2.34 2.73
CA ALA A 59 -11.44 -1.26 1.75
C ALA A 59 -12.56 -0.26 2.05
N VAL A 60 -12.22 1.02 2.01
CA VAL A 60 -13.14 2.15 2.12
C VAL A 60 -13.10 2.89 0.79
N ASP A 61 -14.27 3.13 0.21
CA ASP A 61 -14.45 4.01 -0.94
C ASP A 61 -14.94 5.37 -0.43
N HIS A 62 -14.14 6.40 -0.63
CA HIS A 62 -14.45 7.76 -0.20
C HIS A 62 -15.24 8.55 -1.26
N ASP A 63 -15.41 7.99 -2.46
CA ASP A 63 -16.15 8.61 -3.57
C ASP A 63 -16.84 7.55 -4.46
N GLU A 64 -17.90 6.92 -3.93
CA GLU A 64 -18.57 5.76 -4.56
C GLU A 64 -19.09 6.01 -5.99
N ASP A 65 -19.49 7.24 -6.30
CA ASP A 65 -20.07 7.64 -7.59
C ASP A 65 -19.09 8.46 -8.45
N GLY A 66 -17.86 8.69 -7.97
CA GLY A 66 -16.92 9.62 -8.56
C GLY A 66 -15.60 8.99 -8.95
N LEU A 67 -14.51 9.71 -8.67
CA LEU A 67 -13.16 9.28 -9.05
C LEU A 67 -12.70 8.16 -8.12
N ILE A 68 -11.62 7.47 -8.49
CA ILE A 68 -11.04 6.48 -7.60
C ILE A 68 -10.53 7.21 -6.35
N ASP A 69 -11.10 6.93 -5.19
CA ASP A 69 -10.54 7.32 -3.88
C ASP A 69 -10.74 6.19 -2.87
N LEU A 70 -9.88 5.19 -2.99
CA LEU A 70 -9.94 3.98 -2.19
C LEU A 70 -8.82 3.95 -1.15
N GLU A 71 -9.17 3.56 0.07
CA GLU A 71 -8.24 3.32 1.18
C GLU A 71 -8.31 1.87 1.63
N TYR A 72 -7.16 1.20 1.70
CA TYR A 72 -7.04 -0.21 2.07
C TYR A 72 -6.32 -0.35 3.40
N HIS A 73 -6.96 -0.96 4.39
CA HIS A 73 -6.37 -1.32 5.66
C HIS A 73 -6.06 -2.82 5.70
N LEU A 74 -4.77 -3.14 5.85
CA LEU A 74 -4.32 -4.51 6.01
C LEU A 74 -4.59 -4.98 7.45
N PRO A 75 -5.01 -6.24 7.67
CA PRO A 75 -5.28 -6.76 9.01
C PRO A 75 -4.03 -6.89 9.88
N GLN A 76 -2.85 -6.90 9.26
CA GLN A 76 -1.55 -6.82 9.91
C GLN A 76 -0.54 -6.15 8.97
N PRO A 77 0.54 -5.54 9.51
CA PRO A 77 1.58 -4.97 8.68
C PRO A 77 2.22 -6.00 7.75
N VAL A 78 2.49 -5.61 6.52
CA VAL A 78 3.18 -6.43 5.51
C VAL A 78 4.47 -5.73 5.13
N GLU A 79 5.57 -6.47 5.02
CA GLU A 79 6.83 -5.89 4.53
C GLU A 79 6.83 -5.78 3.01
N VAL A 80 7.08 -4.56 2.51
CA VAL A 80 7.29 -4.28 1.10
C VAL A 80 8.58 -3.50 0.96
N LEU A 81 9.52 -3.99 0.14
CA LEU A 81 10.84 -3.37 -0.06
C LEU A 81 11.61 -3.09 1.25
N GLY A 82 11.40 -3.94 2.25
CA GLY A 82 12.06 -3.87 3.56
C GLY A 82 11.54 -2.77 4.48
N VAL A 83 10.29 -2.32 4.29
CA VAL A 83 9.56 -1.48 5.26
C VAL A 83 8.14 -2.02 5.48
N PRO A 84 7.61 -1.92 6.72
CA PRO A 84 6.26 -2.34 7.01
C PRO A 84 5.24 -1.31 6.48
N ILE A 85 4.18 -1.81 5.85
CA ILE A 85 3.01 -1.03 5.44
C ILE A 85 1.75 -1.61 6.07
N SER A 86 0.82 -0.74 6.45
CA SER A 86 -0.48 -1.15 7.02
C SER A 86 -1.67 -0.54 6.29
N THR A 87 -1.45 0.59 5.61
CA THR A 87 -2.48 1.30 4.84
C THR A 87 -1.96 1.64 3.46
N LEU A 88 -2.82 1.47 2.46
CA LEU A 88 -2.58 1.83 1.07
C LEU A 88 -3.72 2.71 0.56
N TRP A 89 -3.44 3.49 -0.48
CA TRP A 89 -4.42 4.31 -1.16
C TRP A 89 -4.33 4.10 -2.65
N TYR A 90 -5.48 3.99 -3.31
CA TYR A 90 -5.61 4.07 -4.76
C TYR A 90 -6.44 5.31 -5.10
N ARG A 91 -5.83 6.27 -5.79
CA ARG A 91 -6.47 7.58 -6.04
C ARG A 91 -6.30 8.05 -7.48
N GLY A 92 -7.34 8.65 -8.05
CA GLY A 92 -7.27 9.42 -9.28
C GLY A 92 -8.21 8.96 -10.39
N ASP A 93 -7.93 9.49 -11.57
CA ASP A 93 -8.58 9.19 -12.85
C ASP A 93 -7.44 8.91 -13.86
N SER A 94 -7.25 9.74 -14.89
CA SER A 94 -6.01 9.77 -15.67
C SER A 94 -4.82 10.23 -14.82
N GLY A 95 -3.79 9.40 -14.70
CA GLY A 95 -2.65 9.67 -13.82
C GLY A 95 -2.80 9.11 -12.39
N ALA A 96 -3.59 8.04 -12.23
CA ALA A 96 -3.89 7.46 -10.92
C ALA A 96 -2.64 7.01 -10.16
N VAL A 97 -2.69 7.15 -8.83
CA VAL A 97 -1.60 6.79 -7.92
C VAL A 97 -2.04 5.68 -6.98
N PHE A 98 -1.16 4.69 -6.82
CA PHE A 98 -1.29 3.64 -5.83
C PHE A 98 -0.09 3.65 -4.90
N TYR A 99 -0.30 4.00 -3.64
CA TYR A 99 0.79 4.23 -2.71
C TYR A 99 0.49 3.74 -1.31
N ALA A 100 1.54 3.46 -0.56
CA ALA A 100 1.48 3.11 0.85
C ALA A 100 2.22 4.16 1.68
N GLN A 101 1.80 4.31 2.93
CA GLN A 101 2.58 5.02 3.93
C GLN A 101 3.45 4.01 4.68
N ALA A 102 4.72 4.36 4.89
CA ALA A 102 5.68 3.58 5.65
C ALA A 102 6.42 4.45 6.66
N THR A 103 6.91 3.78 7.69
CA THR A 103 7.77 4.37 8.71
C THR A 103 9.15 3.72 8.63
N GLY A 104 10.21 4.53 8.55
CA GLY A 104 11.57 4.04 8.49
C GLY A 104 12.60 5.08 8.07
N ASP A 105 13.78 4.61 7.68
CA ASP A 105 14.85 5.45 7.13
C ASP A 105 14.62 5.70 5.64
N LEU A 106 14.16 6.91 5.31
CA LEU A 106 13.93 7.36 3.94
C LEU A 106 15.20 7.30 3.09
N ALA A 107 16.36 7.68 3.64
CA ALA A 107 17.61 7.71 2.87
C ALA A 107 18.04 6.29 2.51
N ALA A 108 17.93 5.34 3.45
CA ALA A 108 18.18 3.93 3.18
C ALA A 108 17.18 3.35 2.15
N PHE A 109 15.89 3.72 2.26
CA PHE A 109 14.86 3.29 1.30
C PHE A 109 15.12 3.80 -0.11
N VAL A 110 15.43 5.10 -0.25
CA VAL A 110 15.80 5.74 -1.52
C VAL A 110 17.04 5.07 -2.12
N GLY A 111 18.09 4.86 -1.32
CA GLY A 111 19.32 4.22 -1.77
C GLY A 111 19.10 2.79 -2.29
N ARG A 112 18.21 2.01 -1.66
CA ARG A 112 17.89 0.64 -2.08
C ARG A 112 16.99 0.59 -3.32
N THR A 113 16.07 1.53 -3.48
CA THR A 113 15.11 1.54 -4.60
C THR A 113 15.67 2.22 -5.86
N GLY A 114 16.74 3.01 -5.71
CA GLY A 114 17.43 3.66 -6.82
C GLY A 114 16.63 4.80 -7.46
N VAL A 115 15.59 5.29 -6.78
CA VAL A 115 14.86 6.51 -7.17
C VAL A 115 15.78 7.72 -7.12
N GLN A 116 15.58 8.65 -8.04
CA GLN A 116 16.38 9.87 -8.17
C GLN A 116 15.58 11.08 -7.70
N PRO A 117 16.22 12.10 -7.11
CA PRO A 117 15.55 13.34 -6.75
C PRO A 117 14.88 13.98 -7.97
N VAL A 118 13.63 14.41 -7.84
CA VAL A 118 12.93 15.16 -8.89
C VAL A 118 13.39 16.63 -8.85
N PRO A 119 13.75 17.25 -9.99
CA PRO A 119 14.11 18.67 -10.04
C PRO A 119 13.01 19.57 -9.46
N LYS A 120 13.40 20.62 -8.74
CA LYS A 120 12.44 21.51 -8.06
C LYS A 120 11.45 22.19 -9.02
N ASP A 121 11.92 22.54 -10.21
CA ASP A 121 11.09 23.20 -11.23
C ASP A 121 10.04 22.24 -11.81
N GLU A 122 10.34 20.94 -11.87
CA GLU A 122 9.39 19.89 -12.24
C GLU A 122 8.39 19.64 -11.11
N LEU A 123 8.82 19.60 -9.85
CA LEU A 123 7.92 19.47 -8.69
C LEU A 123 6.87 20.57 -8.64
N ALA A 124 7.27 21.83 -8.87
CA ALA A 124 6.39 23.00 -8.82
C ALA A 124 5.33 23.02 -9.94
N THR A 125 5.64 22.45 -11.09
CA THR A 125 4.78 22.47 -12.29
C THR A 125 3.98 21.19 -12.47
N SER A 126 4.43 20.08 -11.86
CA SER A 126 3.77 18.79 -11.92
C SER A 126 2.32 18.87 -11.40
N GLY A 127 2.02 19.66 -10.38
CA GLY A 127 0.75 19.52 -9.63
C GLY A 127 0.70 18.21 -8.82
N TRP A 128 1.75 17.39 -8.92
CA TRP A 128 1.91 16.04 -8.39
C TRP A 128 2.86 16.06 -7.19
N GLY A 129 2.70 17.05 -6.30
CA GLY A 129 3.60 17.44 -5.21
C GLY A 129 3.91 16.38 -4.14
N ARG A 130 3.70 15.10 -4.44
CA ARG A 130 4.01 13.96 -3.60
C ARG A 130 5.42 13.38 -3.90
N GLY A 131 5.83 13.13 -5.13
CA GLY A 131 7.10 12.41 -5.37
C GLY A 131 8.38 13.26 -5.28
N GLN A 132 9.04 13.37 -4.13
CA GLN A 132 10.37 14.01 -4.02
C GLN A 132 11.47 13.24 -4.76
N TYR A 133 11.27 11.93 -4.90
CA TYR A 133 12.11 11.02 -5.64
C TYR A 133 11.27 10.21 -6.61
N ARG A 134 11.81 9.91 -7.79
CA ARG A 134 11.12 9.17 -8.85
C ARG A 134 12.06 8.25 -9.60
N LYS A 135 11.51 7.17 -10.13
CA LYS A 135 12.12 6.33 -11.15
C LYS A 135 11.04 5.94 -12.15
N GLU A 136 11.27 6.26 -13.42
CA GLU A 136 10.38 5.84 -14.50
C GLU A 136 10.45 4.32 -14.69
N VAL A 137 9.30 3.73 -14.98
CA VAL A 137 9.09 2.31 -15.22
C VAL A 137 8.52 2.17 -16.62
N GLY A 138 9.35 1.72 -17.55
CA GLY A 138 9.02 1.69 -18.98
C GLY A 138 9.82 2.73 -19.77
N GLN A 139 9.41 2.97 -21.01
CA GLN A 139 9.99 3.97 -21.88
C GLN A 139 8.89 4.87 -22.41
N ALA A 140 9.15 6.18 -22.49
CA ALA A 140 8.26 7.10 -23.17
C ALA A 140 8.16 6.73 -24.66
N SER A 141 6.96 6.82 -25.20
CA SER A 141 6.66 6.63 -26.61
C SER A 141 5.67 7.69 -27.08
N ASP A 142 5.40 7.76 -28.38
CA ASP A 142 4.39 8.68 -28.91
C ASP A 142 2.97 8.37 -28.37
N ASP A 143 2.71 7.09 -28.07
CA ASP A 143 1.45 6.59 -27.49
C ASP A 143 1.48 6.56 -25.95
N THR A 144 2.62 6.86 -25.32
CA THR A 144 2.76 6.87 -23.85
C THR A 144 3.84 7.89 -23.49
N PRO A 145 3.56 9.19 -23.65
CA PRO A 145 4.58 10.24 -23.49
C PRO A 145 5.06 10.36 -22.04
N PHE A 146 4.25 9.88 -21.09
CA PHE A 146 4.59 9.81 -19.67
C PHE A 146 4.60 8.35 -19.25
N PRO A 147 5.77 7.71 -19.10
CA PRO A 147 5.82 6.35 -18.57
C PRO A 147 5.40 6.34 -17.11
N ASP A 148 4.85 5.22 -16.66
CA ASP A 148 4.58 4.96 -15.25
C ASP A 148 5.81 5.26 -14.40
N ALA A 149 5.59 5.67 -13.15
CA ALA A 149 6.68 6.08 -12.29
C ALA A 149 6.53 5.54 -10.87
N PHE A 150 7.57 4.85 -10.40
CA PHE A 150 7.73 4.57 -8.99
C PHE A 150 8.20 5.84 -8.28
N PHE A 151 7.50 6.26 -7.25
CA PHE A 151 7.80 7.51 -6.53
C PHE A 151 7.96 7.28 -5.04
N VAL A 152 8.69 8.19 -4.39
CA VAL A 152 8.86 8.27 -2.94
C VAL A 152 8.78 9.73 -2.53
N GLY A 153 8.14 10.03 -1.41
CA GLY A 153 8.17 11.37 -0.84
C GLY A 153 7.65 11.46 0.58
N THR A 154 7.63 12.67 1.11
CA THR A 154 7.15 12.97 2.45
C THR A 154 6.11 14.07 2.41
N ASP A 155 5.18 14.02 3.36
CA ASP A 155 4.25 15.10 3.64
C ASP A 155 4.76 15.87 4.86
N SER A 156 4.81 17.20 4.75
CA SER A 156 5.15 18.10 5.85
C SER A 156 4.27 17.93 7.10
N ALA A 157 3.05 17.41 6.93
CA ALA A 157 2.13 17.13 8.04
C ALA A 157 2.34 15.75 8.68
N SER A 158 3.14 14.86 8.06
CA SER A 158 3.38 13.51 8.57
C SER A 158 4.40 13.51 9.73
N PRO A 159 4.32 12.53 10.66
CA PRO A 159 5.32 12.37 11.72
C PRO A 159 6.74 12.16 11.17
N PRO A 160 7.79 12.59 11.89
CA PRO A 160 9.18 12.33 11.50
C PRO A 160 9.44 10.84 11.24
N GLY A 161 10.19 10.53 10.18
CA GLY A 161 10.47 9.14 9.76
C GLY A 161 9.33 8.48 8.97
N THR A 162 8.27 9.23 8.66
CA THR A 162 7.19 8.74 7.79
C THR A 162 7.43 9.22 6.36
N PHE A 163 7.18 8.33 5.41
CA PHE A 163 7.20 8.64 3.99
C PHE A 163 6.13 7.82 3.28
N TYR A 164 5.80 8.17 2.05
CA TYR A 164 5.01 7.33 1.16
C TYR A 164 5.84 6.91 -0.03
N PHE A 165 5.46 5.78 -0.60
CA PHE A 165 5.99 5.29 -1.84
C PHE A 165 4.91 4.56 -2.61
N GLY A 166 5.05 4.49 -3.93
CA GLY A 166 4.04 3.86 -4.74
C GLY A 166 4.29 3.99 -6.22
N CYS A 167 3.29 3.58 -6.98
CA CYS A 167 3.24 3.73 -8.41
C CYS A 167 2.31 4.87 -8.81
N GLN A 168 2.77 5.68 -9.76
CA GLN A 168 1.92 6.53 -10.55
C GLN A 168 1.78 5.90 -11.93
N VAL A 169 0.54 5.64 -12.34
CA VAL A 169 0.21 5.10 -13.65
C VAL A 169 -0.30 6.24 -14.50
N PHE A 170 0.24 6.39 -15.71
CA PHE A 170 -0.27 7.36 -16.66
C PHE A 170 -1.10 6.64 -17.72
N ASP A 171 -2.24 7.24 -18.08
CA ASP A 171 -2.97 6.78 -19.24
C ASP A 171 -2.08 7.05 -20.47
N GLY A 172 -1.78 5.99 -21.22
CA GLY A 172 -1.24 6.10 -22.58
C GLY A 172 -2.31 6.60 -23.54
#